data_AF-A0A5A9PLK8-F1
#
_entry.id   AF-A0A5A9PLK8-F1
#
_cell.length_a   1.000
_cell.length_b   1.000
_cell.length_c   1.000
_cell.angle_alpha   90.00
_cell.angle_beta   90.00
_cell.angle_gamma   90.00
#
_symmetry.space_group_name_H-M   'P 1'
#
loop_
_entity.id
_entity.type
_entity.pdbx_description
1 polymer ?
#
loop_
_entity_poly.entity_id
_entity_poly.type
_entity_poly.pdbx_seq_one_letter_code
_entity_poly.pdbx_strand_id
1 'polypeptide(L)'
;MCLILKIESLYKKRFTNFRRYVIRRFSQGSIVTEGALEFNANNSNPNVSELAKVLVDAVKAGNLTIQIKNDSINVTTPASTVTPLFNTSQINVTFSLTDTFTAALTNLSSPEAIHLTNKITTQFVTVFMRRYANILRMVIRKFSPGSIVTDSALEFKDNDIVPKAQDVVNVIIDAAKAGSFNLSIDKKTVSASDSSGVPVTPLFNTSQINVTFSLTDSFTAALSNLSSPEAKNLTDKITTQFVTVFKRRYANILRMVVRKFSNGSIVTEGTLEFSDLETVPKVQDVVNVIVDAAKAGSFNLSIDARTVNATDSSGNSAEALFNISKIDVKFSIMDTFNDSLTNLSSSEAINRANNITTEFVKVFKRRYANILKMLIKKFRKGSIVTEGTLEFKDNDIVPKAQDVVNFIVKEVKAGSFSFPVDEKSITATDSSGNFVSKLTCFDSIIDDVQAGAIDRNSIE
;
A
#
# COMPACT_ATOMS: atom_id res chain seq x y z
N MET A 1 24.04 37.64 -13.90
CA MET A 1 24.97 36.53 -14.24
C MET A 1 25.86 36.26 -13.04
N CYS A 2 25.83 35.03 -12.50
CA CYS A 2 26.47 34.65 -11.24
C CYS A 2 28.01 34.89 -11.25
N LEU A 3 28.55 35.44 -10.17
CA LEU A 3 29.98 35.74 -10.00
C LEU A 3 30.88 34.54 -10.29
N ILE A 4 30.47 33.37 -9.82
CA ILE A 4 31.17 32.10 -10.02
C ILE A 4 31.37 31.82 -11.51
N LEU A 5 30.32 31.96 -12.33
CA LEU A 5 30.40 31.68 -13.76
C LEU A 5 31.33 32.65 -14.51
N LYS A 6 31.41 33.91 -14.05
CA LYS A 6 32.36 34.88 -14.63
C LYS A 6 33.80 34.54 -14.28
N ILE A 7 34.07 34.23 -13.01
CA ILE A 7 35.41 33.81 -12.56
C ILE A 7 35.81 32.52 -13.29
N GLU A 8 34.95 31.52 -13.35
CA GLU A 8 35.24 30.28 -14.08
C GLU A 8 35.52 30.53 -15.56
N SER A 9 34.78 31.40 -16.23
CA SER A 9 35.03 31.75 -17.64
C SER A 9 36.42 32.36 -17.84
N LEU A 10 36.88 33.20 -16.91
CA LEU A 10 38.22 33.80 -16.96
C LEU A 10 39.32 32.73 -16.85
N TYR A 11 39.21 31.82 -15.88
CA TYR A 11 40.22 30.79 -15.65
C TYR A 11 40.16 29.67 -16.71
N LYS A 12 38.98 29.27 -17.20
CA LYS A 12 38.82 28.29 -18.29
C LYS A 12 39.47 28.75 -19.60
N LYS A 13 39.46 30.06 -19.89
CA LYS A 13 40.12 30.62 -21.08
C LYS A 13 41.65 30.54 -21.01
N ARG A 14 42.21 30.56 -19.81
CA ARG A 14 43.67 30.64 -19.61
C ARG A 14 44.31 29.31 -19.24
N PHE A 15 43.57 28.44 -18.55
CA PHE A 15 44.09 27.19 -18.01
C PHE A 15 43.21 26.02 -18.44
N THR A 16 43.73 25.17 -19.33
CA THR A 16 43.01 24.00 -19.86
C THR A 16 42.77 22.92 -18.79
N ASN A 17 43.56 22.90 -17.72
CA ASN A 17 43.39 22.02 -16.58
C ASN A 17 42.50 22.61 -15.47
N PHE A 18 41.93 23.81 -15.64
CA PHE A 18 41.01 24.38 -14.65
C PHE A 18 39.71 23.59 -14.60
N ARG A 19 39.31 23.18 -13.38
CA ARG A 19 38.11 22.39 -13.13
C ARG A 19 36.94 23.28 -12.76
N ARG A 20 37.07 24.04 -11.66
CA ARG A 20 35.98 24.86 -11.12
C ARG A 20 36.49 25.88 -10.10
N TYR A 21 35.65 26.87 -9.80
CA TYR A 21 35.84 27.78 -8.69
C TYR A 21 34.80 27.49 -7.59
N VAL A 22 35.26 27.30 -6.36
CA VAL A 22 34.41 26.99 -5.21
C VAL A 22 34.50 28.13 -4.20
N ILE A 23 33.37 28.75 -3.85
CA ILE A 23 33.35 29.68 -2.71
C ILE A 23 33.27 28.86 -1.43
N ARG A 24 34.24 29.03 -0.53
CA ARG A 24 34.32 28.34 0.76
C ARG A 24 33.58 29.08 1.85
N ARG A 25 33.69 30.41 1.91
CA ARG A 25 32.95 31.26 2.84
C ARG A 25 32.91 32.71 2.40
N PHE A 26 31.96 33.44 2.96
CA PHE A 26 31.94 34.90 3.00
C PHE A 26 32.17 35.35 4.45
N SER A 27 33.02 36.34 4.70
CA SER A 27 33.18 36.94 6.03
C SER A 27 32.84 38.43 6.05
N GLN A 28 32.51 38.93 7.24
CA GLN A 28 31.97 40.29 7.45
C GLN A 28 33.06 41.37 7.40
N GLY A 29 32.75 42.50 6.74
CA GLY A 29 33.68 43.60 6.46
C GLY A 29 34.24 43.51 5.03
N SER A 30 33.63 44.24 4.08
CA SER A 30 33.90 44.18 2.63
C SER A 30 33.92 42.75 2.08
N ILE A 31 32.74 42.13 1.87
CA ILE A 31 32.51 40.72 1.42
C ILE A 31 33.82 40.02 1.00
N VAL A 32 34.57 39.50 1.98
CA VAL A 32 35.78 38.75 1.69
C VAL A 32 35.30 37.39 1.20
N THR A 33 35.49 37.14 -0.09
CA THR A 33 35.16 35.86 -0.69
C THR A 33 36.39 34.97 -0.60
N GLU A 34 36.37 34.01 0.32
CA GLU A 34 37.37 32.95 0.29
C GLU A 34 36.89 31.87 -0.68
N GLY A 35 37.67 31.64 -1.73
CA GLY A 35 37.39 30.62 -2.71
C GLY A 35 38.60 29.78 -3.07
N ALA A 36 38.34 28.62 -3.65
CA ALA A 36 39.36 27.72 -4.17
C ALA A 36 39.22 27.60 -5.68
N LEU A 37 40.34 27.77 -6.37
CA LEU A 37 40.50 27.40 -7.78
C LEU A 37 40.97 25.94 -7.80
N GLU A 38 40.16 25.05 -8.36
CA GLU A 38 40.52 23.63 -8.49
C GLU A 38 41.02 23.35 -9.91
N PHE A 39 42.11 22.59 -10.01
CA PHE A 39 42.70 22.14 -11.25
C PHE A 39 42.78 20.61 -11.28
N ASN A 40 42.71 20.01 -12.47
CA ASN A 40 42.93 18.59 -12.65
C ASN A 40 44.39 18.25 -12.33
N ALA A 41 44.62 17.07 -11.74
CA ALA A 41 45.96 16.62 -11.39
C ALA A 41 46.79 16.34 -12.66
N ASN A 42 47.79 17.17 -12.91
CA ASN A 42 48.84 16.97 -13.91
C ASN A 42 50.17 17.50 -13.34
N ASN A 43 51.31 17.09 -13.92
CA ASN A 43 52.67 17.35 -13.40
C ASN A 43 53.10 18.84 -13.41
N SER A 44 52.20 19.78 -13.64
CA SER A 44 52.46 21.22 -13.62
C SER A 44 51.19 22.01 -13.26
N ASN A 45 51.00 22.29 -11.97
CA ASN A 45 49.97 23.22 -11.52
C ASN A 45 50.35 24.67 -11.89
N PRO A 46 49.38 25.55 -12.21
CA PRO A 46 49.66 26.95 -12.51
C PRO A 46 50.32 27.68 -11.32
N ASN A 47 51.25 28.59 -11.62
CA ASN A 47 51.88 29.43 -10.61
C ASN A 47 50.85 30.40 -10.01
N VAL A 48 50.83 30.55 -8.69
CA VAL A 48 49.94 31.46 -7.95
C VAL A 48 50.04 32.92 -8.40
N SER A 49 51.23 33.36 -8.81
CA SER A 49 51.42 34.70 -9.36
C SER A 49 50.72 34.88 -10.69
N GLU A 50 50.62 33.83 -11.51
CA GLU A 50 49.90 33.85 -12.78
C GLU A 50 48.38 33.81 -12.53
N LEU A 51 47.93 33.01 -11.56
CA LEU A 51 46.54 32.96 -11.13
C LEU A 51 46.05 34.32 -10.61
N ALA A 52 46.82 34.95 -9.70
CA ALA A 52 46.50 36.29 -9.20
C ALA A 52 46.41 37.31 -10.35
N LYS A 53 47.35 37.25 -11.29
CA LYS A 53 47.40 38.15 -12.45
C LYS A 53 46.14 38.05 -13.32
N VAL A 54 45.61 36.85 -13.56
CA VAL A 54 44.37 36.68 -14.35
C VAL A 54 43.20 37.43 -13.74
N LEU A 55 43.05 37.39 -12.41
CA LEU A 55 41.95 38.10 -11.74
C LEU A 55 42.19 39.61 -11.68
N VAL A 56 43.43 40.03 -11.40
CA VAL A 56 43.86 41.45 -11.42
C VAL A 56 43.61 42.08 -12.79
N ASP A 57 44.01 41.42 -13.87
CA ASP A 57 43.84 41.92 -15.24
C ASP A 57 42.35 42.02 -15.59
N ALA A 58 41.53 41.05 -15.15
CA ALA A 58 40.08 41.10 -15.35
C ALA A 58 39.38 42.22 -14.57
N VAL A 59 39.86 42.53 -13.36
CA VAL A 59 39.38 43.67 -12.55
C VAL A 59 39.76 44.98 -13.23
N LYS A 60 41.01 45.16 -13.66
CA LYS A 60 41.48 46.36 -14.36
C LYS A 60 40.74 46.59 -15.68
N ALA A 61 40.43 45.52 -16.41
CA ALA A 61 39.67 45.59 -17.66
C ALA A 61 38.17 45.85 -17.46
N GLY A 62 37.67 45.92 -16.21
CA GLY A 62 36.24 46.09 -15.94
C GLY A 62 35.37 44.89 -16.33
N ASN A 63 35.97 43.71 -16.53
CA ASN A 63 35.27 42.50 -17.01
C ASN A 63 34.41 41.84 -15.91
N LEU A 64 34.50 42.32 -14.67
CA LEU A 64 33.73 41.84 -13.53
C LEU A 64 32.70 42.90 -13.11
N THR A 65 31.46 42.45 -12.90
CA THR A 65 30.34 43.31 -12.45
C THR A 65 30.35 43.58 -10.94
N ILE A 66 31.36 43.09 -10.23
CA ILE A 66 31.56 43.37 -8.80
C ILE A 66 32.83 44.21 -8.63
N GLN A 67 32.77 45.17 -7.72
CA GLN A 67 33.91 46.00 -7.36
C GLN A 67 34.85 45.19 -6.47
N ILE A 68 35.96 44.69 -7.04
CA ILE A 68 37.04 44.02 -6.30
C ILE A 68 38.16 45.04 -6.13
N LYS A 69 38.62 45.26 -4.91
CA LYS A 69 39.81 46.08 -4.66
C LYS A 69 41.03 45.32 -5.20
N ASN A 70 41.78 45.93 -6.11
CA ASN A 70 42.91 45.26 -6.75
C ASN A 70 43.93 44.72 -5.73
N ASP A 71 44.21 45.51 -4.70
CA ASP A 71 45.17 45.18 -3.64
C ASP A 71 44.64 44.17 -2.61
N SER A 72 43.37 43.76 -2.71
CA SER A 72 42.80 42.71 -1.86
C SER A 72 42.85 41.31 -2.51
N ILE A 73 43.35 41.20 -3.75
CA ILE A 73 43.50 39.90 -4.41
C ILE A 73 44.78 39.25 -3.91
N ASN A 74 44.62 38.22 -3.06
CA ASN A 74 45.72 37.37 -2.65
C ASN A 74 45.45 35.93 -3.10
N VAL A 75 46.29 35.42 -4.00
CA VAL A 75 46.26 34.00 -4.37
C VAL A 75 47.46 33.34 -3.74
N THR A 76 47.20 32.44 -2.82
CA THR A 76 48.20 31.59 -2.21
C THR A 76 48.02 30.18 -2.74
N THR A 77 49.10 29.41 -2.86
CA THR A 77 48.93 27.96 -2.85
C THR A 77 48.33 27.66 -1.47
N PRO A 78 47.53 26.60 -1.32
CA PRO A 78 47.39 26.05 0.01
C PRO A 78 48.82 25.97 0.55
N ALA A 79 49.08 26.58 1.72
CA ALA A 79 50.25 26.15 2.46
C ALA A 79 50.18 24.60 2.42
N SER A 80 51.32 23.92 2.38
CA SER A 80 51.30 22.59 2.99
C SER A 80 51.05 22.80 4.49
N THR A 81 49.87 23.30 4.86
CA THR A 81 49.07 22.60 5.83
C THR A 81 49.12 21.16 5.35
N VAL A 82 50.04 20.40 5.93
CA VAL A 82 49.58 19.28 6.74
C VAL A 82 48.27 19.75 7.36
N THR A 83 47.15 19.54 6.65
CA THR A 83 45.94 19.08 7.31
C THR A 83 46.46 18.17 8.38
N PRO A 84 46.13 18.36 9.68
CA PRO A 84 46.42 17.32 10.64
C PRO A 84 46.01 16.04 9.94
N LEU A 85 46.95 15.11 9.78
CA LEU A 85 46.61 13.77 9.37
C LEU A 85 45.69 13.31 10.51
N PHE A 86 44.41 13.60 10.38
CA PHE A 86 43.42 12.89 11.14
C PHE A 86 43.66 11.48 10.65
N ASN A 87 44.17 10.64 11.54
CA ASN A 87 43.88 9.25 11.43
C ASN A 87 42.34 9.22 11.24
N THR A 88 41.89 8.67 10.12
CA THR A 88 40.47 8.57 9.80
C THR A 88 40.05 7.12 9.71
N SER A 89 38.94 6.80 10.33
CA SER A 89 38.33 5.48 10.25
C SER A 89 37.28 5.50 9.17
N GLN A 90 37.25 4.42 8.40
CA GLN A 90 36.38 4.31 7.26
C GLN A 90 35.42 3.13 7.44
N ILE A 91 34.14 3.41 7.27
CA ILE A 91 33.12 2.39 7.06
C ILE A 91 32.72 2.45 5.59
N ASN A 92 33.01 1.39 4.83
CA ASN A 92 32.52 1.29 3.47
C ASN A 92 31.02 1.05 3.51
N VAL A 93 30.28 1.72 2.64
CA VAL A 93 28.82 1.65 2.56
C VAL A 93 28.44 1.48 1.10
N THR A 94 27.64 0.46 0.81
CA THR A 94 27.03 0.25 -0.52
C THR A 94 25.52 0.23 -0.38
N PHE A 95 24.82 0.89 -1.29
CA PHE A 95 23.36 0.86 -1.38
C PHE A 95 22.91 1.23 -2.80
N SER A 96 21.68 0.90 -3.16
CA SER A 96 21.07 1.26 -4.43
C SER A 96 20.00 2.33 -4.25
N LEU A 97 19.93 3.27 -5.20
CA LEU A 97 18.76 4.13 -5.36
C LEU A 97 17.82 3.53 -6.40
N THR A 98 16.51 3.57 -6.18
CA THR A 98 15.53 3.06 -7.14
C THR A 98 15.43 3.89 -8.43
N ASP A 99 16.09 5.05 -8.46
CA ASP A 99 16.21 5.90 -9.64
C ASP A 99 16.95 5.18 -10.78
N THR A 100 16.65 5.59 -12.02
CA THR A 100 17.25 5.01 -13.22
C THR A 100 18.70 5.45 -13.38
N PHE A 101 19.61 4.49 -13.57
CA PHE A 101 20.99 4.77 -13.93
C PHE A 101 21.11 5.34 -15.34
N THR A 102 21.93 6.38 -15.51
CA THR A 102 22.29 6.93 -16.82
C THR A 102 23.80 6.85 -17.03
N ALA A 103 24.24 6.74 -18.30
CA ALA A 103 25.66 6.60 -18.63
C ALA A 103 26.53 7.77 -18.14
N ALA A 104 25.94 8.97 -17.95
CA ALA A 104 26.63 10.13 -17.39
C ALA A 104 27.12 9.90 -15.96
N LEU A 105 26.49 9.00 -15.19
CA LEU A 105 26.85 8.68 -13.81
C LEU A 105 28.16 7.89 -13.68
N THR A 106 28.63 7.24 -14.75
CA THR A 106 29.93 6.54 -14.77
C THR A 106 31.09 7.51 -14.59
N ASN A 107 30.96 8.76 -15.06
CA ASN A 107 31.96 9.79 -14.89
C ASN A 107 31.59 10.69 -13.70
N LEU A 108 32.26 10.53 -12.55
CA LEU A 108 32.01 11.33 -11.35
C LEU A 108 32.26 12.85 -11.52
N SER A 109 32.89 13.27 -12.61
CA SER A 109 33.04 14.70 -12.95
C SER A 109 31.96 15.24 -13.89
N SER A 110 30.99 14.41 -14.30
CA SER A 110 29.83 14.90 -15.04
C SER A 110 28.94 15.77 -14.15
N PRO A 111 28.19 16.73 -14.71
CA PRO A 111 27.24 17.53 -13.95
C PRO A 111 26.22 16.68 -13.17
N GLU A 112 25.71 15.60 -13.78
CA GLU A 112 24.73 14.69 -13.19
C GLU A 112 25.33 13.94 -11.99
N ALA A 113 26.54 13.40 -12.13
CA ALA A 113 27.20 12.67 -11.06
C ALA A 113 27.64 13.60 -9.91
N ILE A 114 28.08 14.83 -10.21
CA ILE A 114 28.41 15.84 -9.19
C ILE A 114 27.15 16.21 -8.40
N HIS A 115 26.04 16.47 -9.09
CA HIS A 115 24.78 16.79 -8.44
C HIS A 115 24.30 15.65 -7.53
N LEU A 116 24.29 14.41 -8.04
CA LEU A 116 23.90 13.24 -7.26
C LEU A 116 24.83 12.99 -6.07
N THR A 117 26.14 13.11 -6.27
CA THR A 117 27.15 13.01 -5.21
C THR A 117 26.87 14.02 -4.10
N ASN A 118 26.70 15.30 -4.43
CA ASN A 118 26.43 16.34 -3.43
C ASN A 118 25.12 16.09 -2.68
N LYS A 119 24.07 15.62 -3.39
CA LYS A 119 22.79 15.30 -2.80
C LYS A 119 22.91 14.15 -1.79
N ILE A 120 23.60 13.06 -2.16
CA ILE A 120 23.83 11.90 -1.30
C ILE A 120 24.69 12.30 -0.09
N THR A 121 25.87 12.86 -0.31
CA THR A 121 26.82 13.14 0.76
C THR A 121 26.26 14.12 1.79
N THR A 122 25.57 15.18 1.35
CA THR A 122 24.95 16.16 2.26
C THR A 122 23.90 15.51 3.16
N GLN A 123 23.02 14.68 2.59
CA GLN A 123 21.95 14.05 3.37
C GLN A 123 22.49 12.98 4.33
N PHE A 124 23.42 12.14 3.87
CA PHE A 124 24.05 11.13 4.73
C PHE A 124 24.82 11.78 5.87
N VAL A 125 25.65 12.80 5.61
CA VAL A 125 26.35 13.53 6.68
C VAL A 125 25.35 14.14 7.65
N THR A 126 24.28 14.76 7.17
CA THR A 126 23.22 15.33 8.04
C THR A 126 22.57 14.28 8.94
N VAL A 127 22.26 13.09 8.39
CA VAL A 127 21.70 11.97 9.16
C VAL A 127 22.69 11.46 10.20
N PHE A 128 23.94 11.23 9.81
CA PHE A 128 24.96 10.68 10.69
C PHE A 128 25.42 11.67 11.77
N MET A 129 25.48 12.97 11.49
CA MET A 129 25.83 14.01 12.48
C MET A 129 24.88 14.03 13.68
N ARG A 130 23.63 13.58 13.54
CA ARG A 130 22.68 13.49 14.66
C ARG A 130 23.08 12.44 15.70
N ARG A 131 23.88 11.44 15.30
CA ARG A 131 24.27 10.30 16.15
C ARG A 131 25.77 10.24 16.41
N TYR A 132 26.58 10.75 15.48
CA TYR A 132 28.04 10.67 15.49
C TYR A 132 28.64 12.05 15.23
N ALA A 133 29.04 12.75 16.28
CA ALA A 133 29.67 14.07 16.16
C ALA A 133 31.07 14.03 15.49
N ASN A 134 31.69 12.85 15.42
CA ASN A 134 33.00 12.61 14.82
C ASN A 134 32.95 12.25 13.32
N ILE A 135 31.76 12.25 12.69
CA ILE A 135 31.65 12.11 11.23
C ILE A 135 32.32 13.31 10.54
N LEU A 136 33.20 13.04 9.59
CA LEU A 136 33.88 14.07 8.81
C LEU A 136 33.16 14.31 7.48
N ARG A 137 32.90 13.23 6.74
CA ARG A 137 32.26 13.29 5.42
C ARG A 137 31.81 11.90 4.96
N MET A 138 31.06 11.91 3.87
CA MET A 138 30.85 10.75 3.02
C MET A 138 31.60 10.95 1.70
N VAL A 139 32.24 9.90 1.20
CA VAL A 139 32.96 9.88 -0.07
C VAL A 139 32.26 8.91 -1.01
N ILE A 140 31.87 9.38 -2.19
CA ILE A 140 31.35 8.51 -3.26
C ILE A 140 32.52 8.08 -4.15
N ARG A 141 32.70 6.77 -4.33
CA ARG A 141 33.77 6.20 -5.14
C ARG A 141 33.34 5.95 -6.59
N LYS A 142 32.10 5.50 -6.78
CA LYS A 142 31.50 5.28 -8.10
C LYS A 142 29.99 5.11 -8.01
N PHE A 143 29.34 5.30 -9.15
CA PHE A 143 27.99 4.81 -9.44
C PHE A 143 28.08 3.67 -10.47
N SER A 144 27.26 2.64 -10.34
CA SER A 144 27.24 1.48 -11.27
C SER A 144 25.84 1.18 -11.84
N PRO A 145 25.75 0.56 -13.03
CA PRO A 145 24.48 0.16 -13.65
C PRO A 145 23.63 -0.80 -12.80
N GLY A 146 22.32 -0.71 -12.99
CA GLY A 146 21.26 -1.28 -12.14
C GLY A 146 20.27 -0.19 -11.73
N SER A 147 19.47 -0.41 -10.69
CA SER A 147 19.16 0.70 -9.76
C SER A 147 20.49 1.37 -9.38
N ILE A 148 20.59 2.70 -9.28
CA ILE A 148 21.89 3.39 -9.14
C ILE A 148 22.65 2.86 -7.91
N VAL A 149 23.59 1.95 -8.14
CA VAL A 149 24.40 1.34 -7.08
C VAL A 149 25.47 2.34 -6.71
N THR A 150 25.47 2.76 -5.44
CA THR A 150 26.39 3.73 -4.89
C THR A 150 27.42 3.01 -4.04
N ASP A 151 28.67 3.01 -4.48
CA ASP A 151 29.83 2.56 -3.70
C ASP A 151 30.44 3.79 -3.02
N SER A 152 30.51 3.74 -1.69
CA SER A 152 30.86 4.89 -0.88
C SER A 152 31.55 4.51 0.42
N ALA A 153 31.98 5.53 1.14
CA ALA A 153 32.55 5.39 2.45
C ALA A 153 32.18 6.55 3.36
N LEU A 154 31.87 6.25 4.61
CA LEU A 154 31.78 7.23 5.68
C LEU A 154 33.13 7.33 6.38
N GLU A 155 33.64 8.55 6.50
CA GLU A 155 34.92 8.83 7.16
C GLU A 155 34.67 9.52 8.50
N PHE A 156 35.24 8.95 9.55
CA PHE A 156 35.17 9.42 10.93
C PHE A 156 36.56 9.78 11.43
N LYS A 157 36.65 10.64 12.44
CA LYS A 157 37.91 10.91 13.13
C LYS A 157 38.32 9.69 13.99
N ASP A 158 39.55 9.17 13.83
CA ASP A 158 40.04 7.92 14.47
C ASP A 158 40.20 7.98 15.99
N ASN A 159 40.32 9.18 16.55
CA ASN A 159 40.61 9.32 17.99
C ASN A 159 39.35 9.17 18.86
N ASP A 160 38.20 8.86 18.24
CA ASP A 160 36.88 8.76 18.84
C ASP A 160 36.27 7.37 18.58
N ILE A 161 35.14 7.06 19.24
CA ILE A 161 34.42 5.80 19.00
C ILE A 161 33.92 5.75 17.56
N VAL A 162 34.44 4.80 16.79
CA VAL A 162 34.01 4.52 15.41
C VAL A 162 32.77 3.64 15.45
N PRO A 163 31.71 3.94 14.69
CA PRO A 163 30.54 3.08 14.65
C PRO A 163 30.87 1.71 14.08
N LYS A 164 30.22 0.67 14.62
CA LYS A 164 30.27 -0.67 14.02
C LYS A 164 29.49 -0.66 12.71
N ALA A 165 29.87 -1.53 11.78
CA ALA A 165 29.20 -1.63 10.48
C ALA A 165 27.68 -1.86 10.61
N GLN A 166 27.24 -2.67 11.59
CA GLN A 166 25.81 -2.92 11.80
C GLN A 166 25.06 -1.66 12.29
N ASP A 167 25.69 -0.83 13.11
CA ASP A 167 25.09 0.41 13.58
C ASP A 167 24.91 1.40 12.41
N VAL A 168 25.87 1.45 11.50
CA VAL A 168 25.78 2.24 10.25
C VAL A 168 24.61 1.78 9.40
N VAL A 169 24.45 0.47 9.18
CA VAL A 169 23.29 -0.08 8.46
C VAL A 169 21.99 0.34 9.14
N ASN A 170 21.87 0.14 10.45
CA ASN A 170 20.65 0.47 11.19
C ASN A 170 20.29 1.96 11.08
N VAL A 171 21.28 2.87 11.19
CA VAL A 171 21.06 4.32 11.00
C VAL A 171 20.51 4.64 9.62
N ILE A 172 21.05 4.04 8.56
CA ILE A 172 20.59 4.27 7.19
C ILE A 172 19.16 3.77 7.03
N ILE A 173 18.85 2.58 7.54
CA ILE A 173 17.52 1.97 7.44
C ILE A 173 16.48 2.80 8.21
N ASP A 174 16.78 3.21 9.44
CA ASP A 174 15.88 4.00 10.27
C ASP A 174 15.61 5.38 9.65
N ALA A 175 16.66 6.04 9.15
CA ALA A 175 16.52 7.32 8.47
C ALA A 175 15.71 7.20 7.16
N ALA A 176 15.89 6.11 6.40
CA ALA A 176 15.10 5.84 5.20
C ALA A 176 13.62 5.56 5.53
N LYS A 177 13.33 4.80 6.60
CA LYS A 177 11.96 4.58 7.08
C LYS A 177 11.29 5.87 7.56
N ALA A 178 12.03 6.73 8.24
CA ALA A 178 11.55 8.01 8.73
C ALA A 178 11.41 9.08 7.63
N GLY A 179 11.76 8.78 6.37
CA GLY A 179 11.74 9.75 5.28
C GLY A 179 12.79 10.87 5.45
N SER A 180 13.84 10.64 6.24
CA SER A 180 14.92 11.62 6.44
C SER A 180 15.81 11.79 5.22
N PHE A 181 15.76 10.85 4.28
CA PHE A 181 16.38 10.98 2.96
C PHE A 181 15.33 11.45 1.93
N ASN A 182 15.64 12.51 1.20
CA ASN A 182 14.99 12.84 -0.07
C ASN A 182 15.65 12.06 -1.23
N LEU A 183 15.79 10.75 -1.03
CA LEU A 183 16.37 9.76 -1.93
C LEU A 183 15.57 8.46 -1.77
N SER A 184 15.25 7.81 -2.89
CA SER A 184 14.55 6.52 -2.86
C SER A 184 15.57 5.39 -2.69
N ILE A 185 16.05 5.19 -1.46
CA ILE A 185 17.02 4.14 -1.14
C ILE A 185 16.31 2.78 -1.13
N ASP A 186 16.81 1.82 -1.90
CA ASP A 186 16.42 0.42 -1.76
C ASP A 186 17.07 -0.15 -0.49
N LYS A 187 16.28 -0.14 0.59
CA LYS A 187 16.68 -0.58 1.92
C LYS A 187 17.24 -2.00 1.95
N LYS A 188 16.90 -2.89 1.02
CA LYS A 188 17.42 -4.28 0.99
C LYS A 188 18.86 -4.38 0.52
N THR A 189 19.33 -3.37 -0.19
CA THR A 189 20.67 -3.34 -0.80
C THR A 189 21.73 -2.67 0.05
N VAL A 190 21.31 -2.02 1.14
CA VAL A 190 22.22 -1.38 2.08
C VAL A 190 23.17 -2.43 2.64
N SER A 191 24.45 -2.15 2.64
CA SER A 191 25.47 -2.95 3.29
C SER A 191 26.59 -2.06 3.79
N ALA A 192 27.22 -2.46 4.88
CA ALA A 192 28.39 -1.76 5.39
C ALA A 192 29.48 -2.74 5.82
N SER A 193 30.73 -2.33 5.72
CA SER A 193 31.87 -3.11 6.23
C SER A 193 32.89 -2.18 6.85
N ASP A 194 33.45 -2.58 7.99
CA ASP A 194 34.60 -1.92 8.61
C ASP A 194 35.92 -2.48 8.07
N SER A 195 37.03 -2.24 8.77
CA SER A 195 38.37 -2.71 8.40
C SER A 195 38.50 -4.24 8.35
N SER A 196 37.57 -5.01 8.92
CA SER A 196 37.52 -6.47 8.77
C SER A 196 37.12 -6.90 7.35
N GLY A 197 36.50 -6.00 6.57
CA GLY A 197 36.06 -6.25 5.20
C GLY A 197 34.83 -7.17 5.08
N VAL A 198 34.25 -7.64 6.19
CA VAL A 198 33.03 -8.46 6.15
C VAL A 198 31.81 -7.55 6.04
N PRO A 199 31.04 -7.61 4.93
CA PRO A 199 29.86 -6.80 4.80
C PRO A 199 28.73 -7.34 5.69
N VAL A 200 28.08 -6.44 6.40
CA VAL A 200 26.81 -6.71 7.10
C VAL A 200 25.66 -6.06 6.35
N THR A 201 24.48 -6.68 6.44
CA THR A 201 23.26 -6.25 5.75
C THR A 201 22.14 -5.99 6.76
N PRO A 202 21.04 -5.35 6.33
CA PRO A 202 19.88 -5.10 7.18
C PRO A 202 19.32 -6.39 7.76
N LEU A 203 19.23 -6.41 9.09
CA LEU A 203 18.32 -7.31 9.76
C LEU A 203 16.91 -6.79 9.54
N PHE A 204 16.00 -7.68 9.16
CA PHE A 204 14.59 -7.36 9.06
C PHE A 204 13.78 -8.42 9.78
N ASN A 205 12.69 -7.97 10.42
CA ASN A 205 11.73 -8.87 11.01
C ASN A 205 10.56 -9.08 10.06
N THR A 206 9.84 -10.17 10.28
CA THR A 206 8.58 -10.45 9.61
C THR A 206 7.43 -9.92 10.45
N SER A 207 6.67 -8.97 9.92
CA SER A 207 5.37 -8.61 10.47
C SER A 207 4.30 -9.53 9.91
N GLN A 208 3.41 -10.01 10.80
CA GLN A 208 2.40 -11.01 10.47
C GLN A 208 1.00 -10.42 10.61
N ILE A 209 0.17 -10.63 9.60
CA ILE A 209 -1.27 -10.33 9.65
C ILE A 209 -2.00 -11.62 9.35
N ASN A 210 -2.74 -12.11 10.34
CA ASN A 210 -3.60 -13.28 10.17
C ASN A 210 -4.83 -12.85 9.36
N VAL A 211 -5.28 -13.72 8.48
CA VAL A 211 -6.48 -13.52 7.66
C VAL A 211 -7.33 -14.76 7.69
N THR A 212 -8.64 -14.58 7.77
CA THR A 212 -9.62 -15.66 7.57
C THR A 212 -10.56 -15.27 6.46
N PHE A 213 -10.92 -16.22 5.61
CA PHE A 213 -11.93 -16.06 4.56
C PHE A 213 -12.46 -17.43 4.14
N SER A 214 -13.63 -17.47 3.54
CA SER A 214 -14.24 -18.68 3.00
C SER A 214 -14.19 -18.67 1.48
N LEU A 215 -13.92 -19.82 0.88
CA LEU A 215 -14.21 -20.07 -0.54
C LEU A 215 -15.60 -20.65 -0.66
N THR A 216 -16.35 -20.32 -1.71
CA THR A 216 -17.71 -20.86 -1.93
C THR A 216 -17.73 -22.33 -2.32
N ASP A 217 -16.57 -22.93 -2.59
CA ASP A 217 -16.44 -24.34 -2.89
C ASP A 217 -16.76 -25.20 -1.66
N SER A 218 -17.11 -26.46 -1.92
CA SER A 218 -17.44 -27.41 -0.85
C SER A 218 -16.20 -27.98 -0.18
N PHE A 219 -16.25 -28.08 1.15
CA PHE A 219 -15.20 -28.72 1.93
C PHE A 219 -15.24 -30.25 1.73
N THR A 220 -14.06 -30.86 1.52
CA THR A 220 -13.90 -32.32 1.50
C THR A 220 -12.99 -32.76 2.64
N ALA A 221 -13.12 -34.00 3.10
CA ALA A 221 -12.33 -34.52 4.21
C ALA A 221 -10.81 -34.44 3.96
N ALA A 222 -10.37 -34.56 2.70
CA ALA A 222 -8.96 -34.45 2.32
C ALA A 222 -8.35 -33.07 2.65
N LEU A 223 -9.17 -32.01 2.67
CA LEU A 223 -8.72 -30.65 2.98
C LEU A 223 -8.38 -30.44 4.47
N SER A 224 -8.84 -31.34 5.36
CA SER A 224 -8.48 -31.28 6.79
C SER A 224 -7.00 -31.59 7.05
N ASN A 225 -6.33 -32.26 6.12
CA ASN A 225 -4.90 -32.58 6.20
C ASN A 225 -4.12 -31.76 5.16
N LEU A 226 -3.39 -30.73 5.60
CA LEU A 226 -2.58 -29.88 4.72
C LEU A 226 -1.50 -30.62 3.91
N SER A 227 -1.16 -31.85 4.30
CA SER A 227 -0.21 -32.69 3.56
C SER A 227 -0.84 -33.46 2.39
N SER A 228 -2.18 -33.50 2.30
CA SER A 228 -2.88 -34.17 1.20
C SER A 228 -2.63 -33.47 -0.14
N PRO A 229 -2.72 -34.18 -1.27
CA PRO A 229 -2.57 -33.58 -2.60
C PRO A 229 -3.58 -32.44 -2.85
N GLU A 230 -4.83 -32.60 -2.43
CA GLU A 230 -5.90 -31.63 -2.61
C GLU A 230 -5.63 -30.35 -1.80
N ALA A 231 -5.22 -30.50 -0.54
CA ALA A 231 -4.92 -29.36 0.31
C ALA A 231 -3.67 -28.62 -0.17
N LYS A 232 -2.60 -29.33 -0.57
CA LYS A 232 -1.40 -28.72 -1.15
C LYS A 232 -1.71 -27.89 -2.40
N ASN A 233 -2.45 -28.47 -3.34
CA ASN A 233 -2.84 -27.76 -4.57
C ASN A 233 -3.65 -26.48 -4.25
N LEU A 234 -4.60 -26.57 -3.30
CA LEU A 234 -5.37 -25.39 -2.89
C LEU A 234 -4.50 -24.35 -2.18
N THR A 235 -3.61 -24.77 -1.28
CA THR A 235 -2.63 -23.91 -0.61
C THR A 235 -1.74 -23.20 -1.63
N ASP A 236 -1.20 -23.91 -2.62
CA ASP A 236 -0.34 -23.32 -3.65
C ASP A 236 -1.09 -22.26 -4.46
N LYS A 237 -2.34 -22.54 -4.85
CA LYS A 237 -3.21 -21.57 -5.54
C LYS A 237 -3.48 -20.33 -4.68
N ILE A 238 -3.88 -20.52 -3.43
CA ILE A 238 -4.17 -19.41 -2.50
C ILE A 238 -2.92 -18.56 -2.30
N THR A 239 -1.80 -19.19 -1.92
CA THR A 239 -0.57 -18.47 -1.60
C THR A 239 -0.02 -17.70 -2.80
N THR A 240 0.01 -18.32 -3.99
CA THR A 240 0.45 -17.65 -5.23
C THR A 240 -0.41 -16.46 -5.59
N GLN A 241 -1.75 -16.61 -5.54
CA GLN A 241 -2.65 -15.54 -5.91
C GLN A 241 -2.65 -14.39 -4.90
N PHE A 242 -2.64 -14.69 -3.59
CA PHE A 242 -2.56 -13.66 -2.55
C PHE A 242 -1.26 -12.87 -2.67
N VAL A 243 -0.12 -13.52 -2.82
CA VAL A 243 1.17 -12.83 -3.03
C VAL A 243 1.09 -11.94 -4.27
N THR A 244 0.54 -12.45 -5.39
CA THR A 244 0.40 -11.67 -6.63
C THR A 244 -0.47 -10.43 -6.44
N VAL A 245 -1.63 -10.57 -5.79
CA VAL A 245 -2.56 -9.46 -5.51
C VAL A 245 -1.90 -8.42 -4.59
N PHE A 246 -1.29 -8.86 -3.49
CA PHE A 246 -0.65 -7.96 -2.53
C PHE A 246 0.59 -7.28 -3.10
N LYS A 247 1.36 -7.93 -3.96
CA LYS A 247 2.58 -7.35 -4.56
C LYS A 247 2.30 -6.10 -5.38
N ARG A 248 1.09 -5.96 -5.93
CA ARG A 248 0.66 -4.76 -6.69
C ARG A 248 0.64 -3.49 -5.83
N ARG A 249 0.43 -3.61 -4.52
CA ARG A 249 0.32 -2.47 -3.59
C ARG A 249 1.41 -2.46 -2.52
N TYR A 250 1.92 -3.62 -2.15
CA TYR A 250 2.86 -3.81 -1.06
C TYR A 250 4.08 -4.61 -1.55
N ALA A 251 5.11 -3.89 -1.99
CA ALA A 251 6.36 -4.51 -2.46
C ALA A 251 7.08 -5.34 -1.37
N ASN A 252 6.78 -5.07 -0.09
CA ASN A 252 7.33 -5.77 1.08
C ASN A 252 6.58 -7.04 1.48
N ILE A 253 5.52 -7.46 0.78
CA ILE A 253 4.97 -8.81 0.98
C ILE A 253 6.05 -9.85 0.67
N LEU A 254 6.24 -10.76 1.61
CA LEU A 254 7.17 -11.89 1.52
C LEU A 254 6.44 -13.13 1.03
N ARG A 255 5.36 -13.51 1.72
CA ARG A 255 4.55 -14.68 1.41
C ARG A 255 3.19 -14.65 2.09
N MET A 256 2.33 -15.56 1.66
CA MET A 256 1.13 -16.01 2.37
C MET A 256 1.38 -17.43 2.87
N VAL A 257 0.95 -17.75 4.07
CA VAL A 257 1.01 -19.10 4.65
C VAL A 257 -0.40 -19.54 5.02
N VAL A 258 -0.88 -20.63 4.44
CA VAL A 258 -2.15 -21.23 4.87
C VAL A 258 -1.90 -22.13 6.08
N ARG A 259 -2.68 -21.93 7.15
CA ARG A 259 -2.54 -22.66 8.42
C ARG A 259 -3.54 -23.78 8.58
N LYS A 260 -4.77 -23.60 8.10
CA LYS A 260 -5.79 -24.66 8.09
C LYS A 260 -6.91 -24.37 7.10
N PHE A 261 -7.60 -25.44 6.72
CA PHE A 261 -8.93 -25.39 6.13
C PHE A 261 -9.93 -26.01 7.11
N SER A 262 -11.15 -25.47 7.18
CA SER A 262 -12.21 -26.00 8.04
C SER A 262 -13.58 -25.96 7.36
N ASN A 263 -14.55 -26.66 7.95
CA ASN A 263 -15.90 -26.87 7.42
C ASN A 263 -16.79 -25.62 7.56
N GLY A 264 -17.78 -25.46 6.67
CA GLY A 264 -18.66 -24.29 6.58
C GLY A 264 -18.35 -23.43 5.34
N SER A 265 -18.47 -24.02 4.15
CA SER A 265 -17.67 -23.64 2.97
C SER A 265 -16.16 -23.85 3.27
N ILE A 266 -15.23 -23.73 2.32
CA ILE A 266 -13.80 -23.91 2.67
C ILE A 266 -13.30 -22.66 3.42
N VAL A 267 -13.42 -22.66 4.75
CA VAL A 267 -12.89 -21.61 5.62
C VAL A 267 -11.37 -21.77 5.67
N THR A 268 -10.66 -20.80 5.13
CA THR A 268 -9.21 -20.72 5.08
C THR A 268 -8.71 -19.77 6.16
N GLU A 269 -7.85 -20.27 7.04
CA GLU A 269 -7.04 -19.40 7.92
C GLU A 269 -5.61 -19.36 7.41
N GLY A 270 -5.05 -18.17 7.31
CA GLY A 270 -3.65 -18.00 6.94
C GLY A 270 -3.04 -16.74 7.50
N THR A 271 -1.79 -16.52 7.13
CA THR A 271 -0.98 -15.39 7.57
C THR A 271 -0.27 -14.77 6.38
N LEU A 272 -0.45 -13.48 6.20
CA LEU A 272 0.38 -12.66 5.31
C LEU A 272 1.61 -12.20 6.09
N GLU A 273 2.79 -12.44 5.53
CA GLU A 273 4.07 -12.03 6.11
C GLU A 273 4.68 -10.89 5.28
N PHE A 274 4.99 -9.79 5.95
CA PHE A 274 5.60 -8.61 5.36
C PHE A 274 6.98 -8.36 5.98
N SER A 275 7.92 -7.86 5.18
CA SER A 275 9.16 -7.31 5.72
C SER A 275 8.88 -5.97 6.39
N ASP A 276 9.44 -5.79 7.60
CA ASP A 276 9.37 -4.54 8.37
C ASP A 276 10.32 -3.44 7.85
N LEU A 277 11.07 -3.69 6.75
CA LEU A 277 11.91 -2.67 6.10
C LEU A 277 11.07 -1.57 5.44
N GLU A 278 9.83 -1.86 5.10
CA GLU A 278 8.85 -0.91 4.58
C GLU A 278 7.67 -0.78 5.54
N THR A 279 6.83 0.23 5.30
CA THR A 279 5.55 0.37 6.00
C THR A 279 4.71 -0.90 5.81
N VAL A 280 4.34 -1.51 6.93
CA VAL A 280 3.45 -2.69 6.95
C VAL A 280 2.00 -2.20 6.79
N PRO A 281 1.17 -2.88 5.99
CA PRO A 281 -0.24 -2.50 5.85
C PRO A 281 -0.99 -2.55 7.19
N LYS A 282 -1.98 -1.65 7.35
CA LYS A 282 -2.93 -1.75 8.45
C LYS A 282 -3.92 -2.90 8.19
N VAL A 283 -4.47 -3.49 9.25
CA VAL A 283 -5.43 -4.61 9.15
C VAL A 283 -6.64 -4.29 8.25
N GLN A 284 -7.20 -3.09 8.32
CA GLN A 284 -8.31 -2.70 7.44
C GLN A 284 -7.89 -2.61 5.96
N ASP A 285 -6.66 -2.16 5.67
CA ASP A 285 -6.16 -2.11 4.29
C ASP A 285 -6.01 -3.52 3.71
N VAL A 286 -5.57 -4.49 4.52
CA VAL A 286 -5.50 -5.90 4.13
C VAL A 286 -6.87 -6.44 3.75
N VAL A 287 -7.89 -6.21 4.60
CA VAL A 287 -9.27 -6.61 4.33
C VAL A 287 -9.77 -5.98 3.03
N ASN A 288 -9.58 -4.67 2.86
CA ASN A 288 -10.03 -3.96 1.66
C ASN A 288 -9.37 -4.50 0.38
N VAL A 289 -8.07 -4.78 0.41
CA VAL A 289 -7.36 -5.36 -0.75
C VAL A 289 -7.93 -6.72 -1.15
N ILE A 290 -8.20 -7.60 -0.17
CA ILE A 290 -8.77 -8.92 -0.46
C ILE A 290 -10.19 -8.78 -1.01
N VAL A 291 -11.02 -7.95 -0.38
CA VAL A 291 -12.41 -7.72 -0.78
C VAL A 291 -12.50 -7.14 -2.19
N ASP A 292 -11.70 -6.13 -2.50
CA ASP A 292 -11.70 -5.47 -3.81
C ASP A 292 -11.17 -6.41 -4.90
N ALA A 293 -10.12 -7.17 -4.62
CA ALA A 293 -9.59 -8.17 -5.55
C ALA A 293 -10.58 -9.30 -5.81
N ALA A 294 -11.33 -9.75 -4.79
CA ALA A 294 -12.39 -10.75 -4.96
C ALA A 294 -13.53 -10.20 -5.82
N LYS A 295 -13.99 -8.96 -5.57
CA LYS A 295 -15.04 -8.30 -6.37
C LYS A 295 -14.61 -8.08 -7.83
N ALA A 296 -13.35 -7.71 -8.04
CA ALA A 296 -12.79 -7.48 -9.37
C ALA A 296 -12.45 -8.77 -10.13
N GLY A 297 -12.65 -9.96 -9.53
CA GLY A 297 -12.25 -11.23 -10.15
C GLY A 297 -10.73 -11.38 -10.32
N SER A 298 -9.93 -10.65 -9.54
CA SER A 298 -8.47 -10.76 -9.57
C SER A 298 -7.97 -12.07 -8.94
N PHE A 299 -8.80 -12.71 -8.13
CA PHE A 299 -8.60 -14.09 -7.69
C PHE A 299 -9.27 -15.05 -8.67
N ASN A 300 -8.52 -16.05 -9.14
CA ASN A 300 -9.06 -17.27 -9.74
C ASN A 300 -9.43 -18.28 -8.63
N LEU A 301 -10.17 -17.79 -7.64
CA LEU A 301 -10.72 -18.50 -6.49
C LEU A 301 -12.04 -17.80 -6.15
N SER A 302 -13.10 -18.58 -5.88
CA SER A 302 -14.40 -18.03 -5.52
C SER A 302 -14.43 -17.63 -4.04
N ILE A 303 -13.72 -16.55 -3.68
CA ILE A 303 -13.69 -16.03 -2.32
C ILE A 303 -15.04 -15.38 -1.98
N ASP A 304 -15.67 -15.82 -0.89
CA ASP A 304 -16.78 -15.09 -0.28
C ASP A 304 -16.22 -13.88 0.48
N ALA A 305 -16.21 -12.73 -0.19
CA ALA A 305 -15.68 -11.49 0.35
C ALA A 305 -16.33 -11.07 1.71
N ARG A 306 -17.51 -11.59 2.06
CA ARG A 306 -18.23 -11.31 3.33
C ARG A 306 -17.58 -11.91 4.56
N THR A 307 -16.77 -12.93 4.34
CA THR A 307 -16.15 -13.71 5.41
C THR A 307 -14.73 -13.24 5.71
N VAL A 308 -14.23 -12.25 4.97
CA VAL A 308 -12.86 -11.76 5.10
C VAL A 308 -12.72 -11.01 6.42
N ASN A 309 -11.80 -11.48 7.26
CA ASN A 309 -11.32 -10.80 8.44
C ASN A 309 -9.80 -10.78 8.47
N ALA A 310 -9.23 -9.85 9.23
CA ALA A 310 -7.80 -9.80 9.47
C ALA A 310 -7.49 -9.35 10.90
N THR A 311 -6.42 -9.89 11.48
CA THR A 311 -5.94 -9.53 12.82
C THR A 311 -4.41 -9.46 12.83
N ASP A 312 -3.84 -8.42 13.44
CA ASP A 312 -2.40 -8.30 13.63
C ASP A 312 -1.91 -8.84 14.99
N SER A 313 -0.59 -8.90 15.16
CA SER A 313 0.04 -9.37 16.41
C SER A 313 -0.24 -8.48 17.63
N SER A 314 -0.73 -7.26 17.42
CA SER A 314 -1.10 -6.32 18.47
C SER A 314 -2.57 -6.47 18.89
N GLY A 315 -3.31 -7.38 18.25
CA GLY A 315 -4.74 -7.64 18.52
C GLY A 315 -5.69 -6.73 17.76
N ASN A 316 -5.21 -5.82 16.91
CA ASN A 316 -6.10 -5.02 16.08
C ASN A 316 -6.78 -5.94 15.07
N SER A 317 -8.09 -5.83 14.95
CA SER A 317 -8.88 -6.64 14.03
C SER A 317 -9.73 -5.78 13.11
N ALA A 318 -9.94 -6.26 11.90
CA ALA A 318 -10.83 -5.66 10.91
C ALA A 318 -11.64 -6.76 10.22
N GLU A 319 -12.87 -6.44 9.87
CA GLU A 319 -13.78 -7.32 9.14
C GLU A 319 -14.27 -6.60 7.90
N ALA A 320 -14.66 -7.37 6.89
CA ALA A 320 -15.19 -6.81 5.66
C ALA A 320 -16.53 -6.10 5.92
N LEU A 321 -16.55 -4.79 5.66
CA LEU A 321 -17.75 -3.99 5.79
C LEU A 321 -18.63 -4.19 4.55
N PHE A 322 -19.75 -4.86 4.76
CA PHE A 322 -20.87 -4.86 3.82
C PHE A 322 -21.99 -4.07 4.47
N ASN A 323 -22.43 -3.01 3.81
CA ASN A 323 -23.72 -2.47 4.13
C ASN A 323 -24.76 -3.54 3.78
N ILE A 324 -25.57 -3.93 4.76
CA ILE A 324 -26.60 -4.95 4.62
C ILE A 324 -27.95 -4.28 4.82
N SER A 325 -28.77 -4.30 3.79
CA SER A 325 -30.18 -3.90 3.88
C SER A 325 -31.00 -5.09 4.34
N LYS A 326 -31.95 -4.85 5.24
CA LYS A 326 -32.78 -5.89 5.84
C LYS A 326 -34.24 -5.65 5.51
N ILE A 327 -34.93 -6.72 5.12
CA ILE A 327 -36.38 -6.72 4.93
C ILE A 327 -36.95 -7.84 5.76
N ASP A 328 -37.71 -7.48 6.78
CA ASP A 328 -38.44 -8.43 7.59
C ASP A 328 -39.64 -8.93 6.80
N VAL A 329 -39.83 -10.24 6.78
CA VAL A 329 -40.95 -10.90 6.10
C VAL A 329 -41.71 -11.76 7.09
N LYS A 330 -43.03 -11.80 6.92
CA LYS A 330 -43.91 -12.68 7.68
C LYS A 330 -44.88 -13.35 6.72
N PHE A 331 -45.10 -14.64 6.90
CA PHE A 331 -46.06 -15.43 6.14
C PHE A 331 -46.44 -16.68 6.93
N SER A 332 -47.57 -17.27 6.59
CA SER A 332 -48.09 -18.50 7.17
C SER A 332 -47.89 -19.65 6.19
N ILE A 333 -47.42 -20.79 6.69
CA ILE A 333 -47.38 -22.05 5.94
C ILE A 333 -48.59 -22.88 6.38
N MET A 334 -49.36 -23.42 5.43
CA MET A 334 -50.57 -24.21 5.65
C MET A 334 -50.26 -25.65 6.14
N ASP A 335 -49.28 -25.78 7.02
CA ASP A 335 -48.90 -27.02 7.69
C ASP A 335 -49.34 -26.99 9.16
N THR A 336 -49.39 -28.15 9.80
CA THR A 336 -49.68 -28.28 11.23
C THR A 336 -48.52 -27.78 12.07
N PHE A 337 -48.79 -26.86 13.00
CA PHE A 337 -47.83 -26.43 14.00
C PHE A 337 -47.58 -27.51 15.05
N ASN A 338 -46.31 -27.79 15.35
CA ASN A 338 -45.87 -28.66 16.44
C ASN A 338 -45.16 -27.82 17.51
N ASP A 339 -45.34 -28.15 18.79
CA ASP A 339 -44.79 -27.40 19.91
C ASP A 339 -43.25 -27.33 19.91
N SER A 340 -42.56 -28.32 19.32
CA SER A 340 -41.10 -28.27 19.11
C SER A 340 -40.64 -27.03 18.31
N LEU A 341 -41.52 -26.46 17.46
CA LEU A 341 -41.21 -25.27 16.66
C LEU A 341 -41.12 -23.98 17.49
N THR A 342 -41.58 -23.99 18.74
CA THR A 342 -41.43 -22.84 19.66
C THR A 342 -39.97 -22.61 20.07
N ASN A 343 -39.16 -23.68 20.12
CA ASN A 343 -37.74 -23.61 20.41
C ASN A 343 -36.94 -23.72 19.11
N LEU A 344 -36.35 -22.62 18.64
CA LEU A 344 -35.53 -22.60 17.41
C LEU A 344 -34.29 -23.49 17.46
N SER A 345 -33.88 -23.97 18.63
CA SER A 345 -32.78 -24.92 18.79
C SER A 345 -33.21 -26.39 18.72
N SER A 346 -34.50 -26.69 18.57
CA SER A 346 -34.97 -28.08 18.38
C SER A 346 -34.61 -28.60 16.99
N SER A 347 -34.44 -29.92 16.86
CA SER A 347 -34.18 -30.57 15.57
C SER A 347 -35.24 -30.24 14.52
N GLU A 348 -36.52 -30.23 14.92
CA GLU A 348 -37.65 -29.93 14.04
C GLU A 348 -37.61 -28.48 13.56
N ALA A 349 -37.35 -27.53 14.46
CA ALA A 349 -37.27 -26.11 14.10
C ALA A 349 -36.07 -25.82 13.19
N ILE A 350 -34.92 -26.43 13.47
CA ILE A 350 -33.71 -26.31 12.64
C ILE A 350 -33.97 -26.86 11.24
N ASN A 351 -34.52 -28.07 11.14
CA ASN A 351 -34.82 -28.69 9.84
C ASN A 351 -35.82 -27.86 9.03
N ARG A 352 -36.87 -27.35 9.69
CA ARG A 352 -37.88 -26.49 9.05
C ARG A 352 -37.28 -25.16 8.61
N ALA A 353 -36.50 -24.50 9.46
CA ALA A 353 -35.83 -23.24 9.12
C ALA A 353 -34.84 -23.42 7.95
N ASN A 354 -34.04 -24.48 7.96
CA ASN A 354 -33.12 -24.80 6.87
C ASN A 354 -33.85 -25.01 5.54
N ASN A 355 -34.98 -25.74 5.54
CA ASN A 355 -35.78 -25.93 4.34
C ASN A 355 -36.32 -24.59 3.79
N ILE A 356 -36.97 -23.80 4.65
CA ILE A 356 -37.55 -22.50 4.27
C ILE A 356 -36.47 -21.55 3.73
N THR A 357 -35.38 -21.37 4.48
CA THR A 357 -34.29 -20.45 4.11
C THR A 357 -33.59 -20.87 2.82
N THR A 358 -33.37 -22.17 2.62
CA THR A 358 -32.76 -22.70 1.39
C THR A 358 -33.64 -22.39 0.17
N GLU A 359 -34.94 -22.65 0.26
CA GLU A 359 -35.85 -22.40 -0.86
C GLU A 359 -36.05 -20.91 -1.14
N PHE A 360 -36.25 -20.09 -0.09
CA PHE A 360 -36.36 -18.63 -0.25
C PHE A 360 -35.12 -18.05 -0.91
N VAL A 361 -33.91 -18.39 -0.45
CA VAL A 361 -32.68 -17.90 -1.07
C VAL A 361 -32.56 -18.38 -2.52
N LYS A 362 -32.90 -19.65 -2.81
CA LYS A 362 -32.89 -20.20 -4.18
C LYS A 362 -33.84 -19.45 -5.11
N VAL A 363 -35.07 -19.19 -4.66
CA VAL A 363 -36.09 -18.47 -5.45
C VAL A 363 -35.71 -17.02 -5.63
N PHE A 364 -35.31 -16.32 -4.56
CA PHE A 364 -34.91 -14.91 -4.64
C PHE A 364 -33.66 -14.69 -5.49
N LYS A 365 -32.69 -15.60 -5.48
CA LYS A 365 -31.51 -15.50 -6.36
C LYS A 365 -31.84 -15.42 -7.86
N ARG A 366 -33.03 -15.87 -8.28
CA ARG A 366 -33.49 -15.73 -9.69
C ARG A 366 -33.75 -14.28 -10.10
N ARG A 367 -34.04 -13.40 -9.14
CA ARG A 367 -34.36 -11.97 -9.38
C ARG A 367 -33.37 -11.02 -8.71
N TYR A 368 -32.93 -11.35 -7.51
CA TYR A 368 -32.07 -10.53 -6.66
C TYR A 368 -30.74 -11.23 -6.45
N ALA A 369 -29.80 -11.01 -7.37
CA ALA A 369 -28.43 -11.58 -7.24
C ALA A 369 -27.72 -11.10 -5.97
N ASN A 370 -28.15 -9.95 -5.41
CA ASN A 370 -27.63 -9.36 -4.18
C ASN A 370 -28.26 -9.92 -2.89
N ILE A 371 -29.15 -10.92 -2.95
CA ILE A 371 -29.64 -11.58 -1.73
C ILE A 371 -28.51 -12.38 -1.06
N LEU A 372 -28.35 -12.21 0.25
CA LEU A 372 -27.31 -12.89 1.04
C LEU A 372 -27.85 -14.19 1.63
N LYS A 373 -28.89 -14.05 2.46
CA LYS A 373 -29.51 -15.13 3.21
C LYS A 373 -30.90 -14.73 3.69
N MET A 374 -31.65 -15.72 4.15
CA MET A 374 -32.82 -15.53 4.99
C MET A 374 -32.51 -16.06 6.39
N LEU A 375 -32.94 -15.34 7.42
CA LEU A 375 -32.85 -15.76 8.82
C LEU A 375 -34.26 -15.96 9.37
N ILE A 376 -34.55 -17.11 10.00
CA ILE A 376 -35.81 -17.31 10.72
C ILE A 376 -35.68 -16.73 12.12
N LYS A 377 -36.59 -15.81 12.48
CA LYS A 377 -36.66 -15.19 13.80
C LYS A 377 -37.49 -16.00 14.78
N LYS A 378 -38.58 -16.62 14.33
CA LYS A 378 -39.44 -17.52 15.12
C LYS A 378 -40.54 -18.15 14.26
N PHE A 379 -41.14 -19.21 14.81
CA PHE A 379 -42.42 -19.75 14.39
C PHE A 379 -43.49 -19.45 15.45
N ARG A 380 -44.75 -19.20 15.05
CA ARG A 380 -45.89 -19.07 15.98
C ARG A 380 -47.02 -20.04 15.68
N LYS A 381 -47.80 -20.34 16.73
CA LYS A 381 -48.98 -21.21 16.72
C LYS A 381 -50.08 -20.65 15.80
N GLY A 382 -50.73 -21.54 15.05
CA GLY A 382 -51.65 -21.28 13.94
C GLY A 382 -51.32 -22.21 12.76
N SER A 383 -51.69 -21.86 11.52
CA SER A 383 -50.88 -22.24 10.35
C SER A 383 -49.46 -21.71 10.61
N ILE A 384 -48.40 -22.50 10.45
CA ILE A 384 -47.02 -22.16 10.91
C ILE A 384 -46.65 -20.73 10.47
N VAL A 385 -46.79 -19.75 11.37
CA VAL A 385 -46.50 -18.35 11.07
C VAL A 385 -45.00 -18.17 11.19
N THR A 386 -44.35 -17.95 10.07
CA THR A 386 -42.91 -17.76 9.96
C THR A 386 -42.60 -16.28 9.94
N GLU A 387 -41.82 -15.81 10.90
CA GLU A 387 -41.21 -14.48 10.87
C GLU A 387 -39.73 -14.64 10.56
N GLY A 388 -39.24 -13.91 9.56
CA GLY A 388 -37.84 -13.95 9.15
C GLY A 388 -37.34 -12.64 8.59
N THR A 389 -36.05 -12.59 8.28
CA THR A 389 -35.38 -11.43 7.68
C THR A 389 -34.64 -11.87 6.44
N LEU A 390 -34.91 -11.19 5.33
CA LEU A 390 -34.09 -11.25 4.12
C LEU A 390 -32.98 -10.21 4.25
N GLU A 391 -31.74 -10.64 4.07
CA GLU A 391 -30.59 -9.74 4.05
C GLU A 391 -30.09 -9.58 2.61
N PHE A 392 -29.92 -8.33 2.18
CA PHE A 392 -29.43 -7.94 0.86
C PHE A 392 -28.15 -7.12 0.99
N LYS A 393 -27.30 -7.15 -0.04
CA LYS A 393 -26.13 -6.28 -0.12
C LYS A 393 -26.58 -4.91 -0.59
N ASP A 394 -26.23 -3.87 0.17
CA ASP A 394 -26.73 -2.50 0.04
C ASP A 394 -25.99 -1.66 -1.02
N ASN A 395 -24.91 -2.19 -1.61
CA ASN A 395 -24.19 -1.52 -2.71
C ASN A 395 -24.88 -1.68 -4.08
N ASP A 396 -26.04 -2.34 -4.12
CA ASP A 396 -26.85 -2.62 -5.31
C ASP A 396 -28.30 -2.11 -5.09
N ILE A 397 -29.17 -2.17 -6.09
CA ILE A 397 -30.60 -1.81 -5.92
C ILE A 397 -31.23 -2.72 -4.86
N VAL A 398 -31.53 -2.13 -3.69
CA VAL A 398 -32.22 -2.82 -2.60
C VAL A 398 -33.70 -2.93 -2.96
N PRO A 399 -34.30 -4.13 -2.88
CA PRO A 399 -35.73 -4.26 -3.12
C PRO A 399 -36.52 -3.46 -2.08
N LYS A 400 -37.60 -2.80 -2.49
CA LYS A 400 -38.52 -2.21 -1.51
C LYS A 400 -39.38 -3.32 -0.90
N ALA A 401 -39.93 -3.10 0.30
CA ALA A 401 -40.83 -4.05 0.95
C ALA A 401 -42.00 -4.49 0.03
N GLN A 402 -42.54 -3.57 -0.78
CA GLN A 402 -43.58 -3.86 -1.77
C GLN A 402 -43.11 -4.84 -2.87
N ASP A 403 -41.91 -4.65 -3.40
CA ASP A 403 -41.36 -5.52 -4.45
C ASP A 403 -41.16 -6.94 -3.92
N VAL A 404 -40.72 -7.06 -2.66
CA VAL A 404 -40.57 -8.34 -1.97
C VAL A 404 -41.93 -9.05 -1.82
N VAL A 405 -42.95 -8.36 -1.31
CA VAL A 405 -44.30 -8.94 -1.18
C VAL A 405 -44.83 -9.40 -2.53
N ASN A 406 -44.77 -8.53 -3.55
CA ASN A 406 -45.24 -8.85 -4.90
C ASN A 406 -44.52 -10.05 -5.50
N PHE A 407 -43.20 -10.13 -5.29
CA PHE A 407 -42.39 -11.23 -5.78
C PHE A 407 -42.73 -12.55 -5.08
N ILE A 408 -42.83 -12.57 -3.74
CA ILE A 408 -43.21 -13.79 -3.00
C ILE A 408 -44.60 -14.27 -3.45
N VAL A 409 -45.58 -13.36 -3.55
CA VAL A 409 -46.94 -13.70 -4.01
C VAL A 409 -46.92 -14.33 -5.40
N LYS A 410 -46.16 -13.74 -6.33
CA LYS A 410 -46.01 -14.29 -7.68
C LYS A 410 -45.44 -15.71 -7.66
N GLU A 411 -44.37 -15.94 -6.90
CA GLU A 411 -43.70 -17.24 -6.83
C GLU A 411 -44.53 -18.29 -6.08
N VAL A 412 -45.32 -17.90 -5.08
CA VAL A 412 -46.31 -18.77 -4.44
C VAL A 412 -47.39 -19.20 -5.43
N LYS A 413 -47.95 -18.27 -6.22
CA LYS A 413 -48.92 -18.59 -7.28
C LYS A 413 -48.34 -19.48 -8.37
N ALA A 414 -47.06 -19.34 -8.66
CA ALA A 414 -46.33 -20.17 -9.63
C ALA A 414 -45.96 -21.57 -9.08
N GLY A 415 -46.18 -21.85 -7.80
CA GLY A 415 -45.80 -23.12 -7.18
C GLY A 415 -44.28 -23.29 -7.03
N SER A 416 -43.52 -22.20 -6.92
CA SER A 416 -42.05 -22.24 -6.82
C SER A 416 -41.51 -22.75 -5.47
N PHE A 417 -42.36 -22.86 -4.44
CA PHE A 417 -42.01 -23.35 -3.11
C PHE A 417 -42.58 -24.75 -2.88
N SER A 418 -41.84 -25.64 -2.23
CA SER A 418 -42.29 -27.01 -1.92
C SER A 418 -43.28 -27.08 -0.75
N PHE A 419 -43.45 -25.99 -0.01
CA PHE A 419 -44.39 -25.89 1.11
C PHE A 419 -45.53 -24.91 0.80
N PRO A 420 -46.76 -25.19 1.27
CA PRO A 420 -47.93 -24.40 0.93
C PRO A 420 -47.95 -23.08 1.71
N VAL A 421 -47.59 -21.97 1.07
CA VAL A 421 -47.66 -20.64 1.69
C VAL A 421 -49.05 -20.03 1.50
N ASP A 422 -49.65 -19.52 2.58
CA ASP A 422 -50.86 -18.70 2.48
C ASP A 422 -50.50 -17.34 1.90
N GLU A 423 -50.84 -17.15 0.63
CA GLU A 423 -50.54 -15.91 -0.07
C GLU A 423 -51.14 -14.67 0.60
N LYS A 424 -52.26 -14.76 1.33
CA LYS A 424 -52.89 -13.62 2.01
C LYS A 424 -52.17 -13.19 3.29
N SER A 425 -51.35 -14.08 3.84
CA SER A 425 -50.62 -13.86 5.09
C SER A 425 -49.30 -13.10 4.90
N ILE A 426 -48.88 -12.87 3.65
CA ILE A 426 -47.56 -12.31 3.32
C ILE A 426 -47.52 -10.82 3.63
N THR A 427 -46.57 -10.43 4.47
CA THR A 427 -46.24 -9.04 4.79
C THR A 427 -44.73 -8.83 4.78
N ALA A 428 -44.28 -7.61 4.49
CA ALA A 428 -42.88 -7.24 4.61
C ALA A 428 -42.71 -5.85 5.25
N THR A 429 -41.61 -5.66 5.97
CA THR A 429 -41.23 -4.37 6.57
C THR A 429 -39.77 -4.08 6.24
N ASP A 430 -39.48 -2.92 5.66
CA ASP A 430 -38.08 -2.51 5.42
C ASP A 430 -37.43 -1.91 6.68
N SER A 431 -36.13 -1.64 6.61
CA SER A 431 -35.34 -1.05 7.71
C SER A 431 -35.78 0.35 8.12
N SER A 432 -36.59 1.04 7.30
CA SER A 432 -37.18 2.35 7.61
C SER A 432 -38.54 2.23 8.33
N GLY A 433 -39.00 1.00 8.58
CA GLY A 433 -40.28 0.73 9.23
C GLY A 433 -41.49 0.77 8.28
N ASN A 434 -41.28 0.83 6.97
CA ASN A 434 -42.38 0.83 6.01
C ASN A 434 -42.99 -0.57 5.91
N PHE A 435 -44.22 -0.70 6.43
CA PHE A 435 -44.97 -1.95 6.47
C PHE A 435 -45.83 -2.09 5.21
N VAL A 436 -45.70 -3.24 4.56
CA VAL A 436 -46.51 -3.62 3.41
C VAL A 436 -47.18 -4.96 3.69
N SER A 437 -48.46 -5.06 3.37
CA SER A 437 -49.20 -6.32 3.38
C SER A 437 -49.86 -6.55 2.03
N LYS A 438 -50.23 -7.79 1.72
CA LYS A 438 -51.04 -8.10 0.53
C LYS A 438 -52.48 -7.51 0.59
N LEU A 439 -52.83 -6.75 1.63
CA LEU A 439 -54.06 -5.96 1.69
C LEU A 439 -53.75 -4.49 2.01
N THR A 440 -53.44 -3.72 0.98
CA THR A 440 -53.78 -2.30 0.94
C THR A 440 -54.26 -1.97 -0.47
N CYS A 441 -55.53 -1.57 -0.56
CA CYS A 441 -56.29 -1.21 -1.76
C CYS A 441 -55.47 -0.36 -2.75
N PHE A 442 -55.44 -0.75 -4.03
CA PHE A 442 -55.51 0.12 -5.23
C PHE A 442 -55.31 -0.61 -6.57
N ASP A 443 -55.17 -1.93 -6.60
CA ASP A 443 -54.95 -2.69 -7.86
C ASP A 443 -56.24 -3.04 -8.65
N SER A 444 -57.39 -2.42 -8.37
CA SER A 444 -58.64 -2.70 -9.12
C SER A 444 -59.23 -1.53 -9.90
N ILE A 445 -58.52 -0.39 -10.04
CA ILE A 445 -59.06 0.78 -10.76
C ILE A 445 -58.25 1.14 -12.02
N ILE A 446 -57.02 0.63 -12.18
CA ILE A 446 -56.18 1.00 -13.33
C ILE A 446 -56.42 0.12 -14.57
N ASP A 447 -56.89 -1.11 -14.42
CA ASP A 447 -57.13 -1.99 -15.58
C ASP A 447 -58.46 -1.70 -16.31
N ASP A 448 -59.49 -1.15 -15.64
CA ASP A 448 -60.78 -0.85 -16.29
C ASP A 448 -60.81 0.51 -17.02
N VAL A 449 -59.83 1.40 -16.78
CA VAL A 449 -59.76 2.71 -17.48
C VAL A 449 -58.95 2.64 -18.78
N GLN A 450 -58.16 1.58 -19.01
CA GLN A 450 -57.42 1.38 -20.26
C GLN A 450 -58.12 0.48 -21.29
N ALA A 451 -59.28 -0.12 -20.97
CA ALA A 451 -60.05 -0.95 -21.90
C ALA A 451 -61.25 -0.22 -22.57
N GLY A 452 -61.56 1.01 -22.17
CA GLY A 452 -62.65 1.80 -22.73
C GLY A 452 -62.22 2.63 -23.94
N ALA A 453 -62.22 2.01 -25.13
CA ALA A 453 -62.20 2.75 -26.38
C ALA A 453 -63.45 3.65 -26.46
N ILE A 454 -63.30 4.94 -26.18
CA ILE A 454 -64.31 5.94 -26.55
C ILE A 454 -64.23 6.11 -28.07
N ASP A 455 -65.14 5.45 -28.77
CA ASP A 455 -65.47 5.76 -30.15
C ASP A 455 -66.11 7.16 -30.19
N ARG A 456 -65.29 8.16 -30.49
CA ARG A 456 -65.75 9.50 -30.87
C ARG A 456 -66.13 9.47 -32.35
N ASN A 457 -67.24 8.80 -32.69
CA ASN A 457 -68.03 9.02 -33.90
C ASN A 457 -69.29 8.15 -33.88
N SER A 458 -70.20 8.43 -32.96
CA SER A 458 -71.61 8.06 -33.17
C SER A 458 -72.54 8.96 -32.38
N ILE A 459 -73.43 9.59 -33.14
CA ILE A 459 -74.71 10.22 -32.79
C ILE A 459 -74.66 11.74 -32.54
N GLU A 460 -75.46 12.37 -33.41
CA GLU A 460 -75.93 13.77 -33.50
C GLU A 460 -76.54 14.33 -32.22
#